data_AF-A0A6B1GD39-F1
#
_entry.id   AF-A0A6B1GD39-F1
#
_cell.length_a   1.000
_cell.length_b   1.000
_cell.length_c   1.000
_cell.angle_alpha   90.00
_cell.angle_beta   90.00
_cell.angle_gamma   90.00
#
_symmetry.space_group_name_H-M   'P 1'
#
loop_
_entity.id
_entity.type
_entity.pdbx_description
1 polymer ?
#
loop_
_entity_poly.entity_id
_entity_poly.type
_entity_poly.pdbx_seq_one_letter_code
_entity_poly.pdbx_strand_id
1 'polypeptide(L)'
;MDKVASRDLRNQTRALLDRVAGGESLCITVHGRPVAELRPIEERPQWMSRERFVRDVLSHQADPALLDDLADLKAETTDDLQRV
;
A
#
# COMPACT_ATOMS: atom_id res chain seq x y z
N MET A 1 -1.66 6.94 -15.17
CA MET A 1 -2.15 5.55 -15.12
C MET A 1 -2.45 5.11 -16.54
N ASP A 2 -1.73 4.10 -17.04
CA ASP A 2 -1.85 3.62 -18.41
C ASP A 2 -3.16 2.82 -18.61
N LYS A 3 -3.77 2.90 -19.81
CA LYS A 3 -5.06 2.27 -20.11
C LYS A 3 -4.85 1.10 -21.07
N VAL A 4 -5.23 -0.09 -20.63
CA VAL A 4 -5.08 -1.34 -21.39
C VAL A 4 -6.47 -1.89 -21.72
N ALA A 5 -6.71 -2.22 -22.99
CA ALA A 5 -7.95 -2.88 -23.37
C ALA A 5 -7.95 -4.35 -22.90
N SER A 6 -9.11 -4.89 -22.54
CA SER A 6 -9.26 -6.29 -22.11
C SER A 6 -8.63 -7.29 -23.09
N ARG A 7 -8.69 -7.01 -24.40
CA ARG A 7 -8.04 -7.82 -25.42
C ARG A 7 -6.51 -7.81 -25.31
N ASP A 8 -5.91 -6.64 -25.08
CA ASP A 8 -4.47 -6.51 -24.95
C ASP A 8 -3.99 -7.16 -23.65
N LEU A 9 -4.76 -7.01 -22.57
CA LEU A 9 -4.52 -7.73 -21.32
C LEU A 9 -4.44 -9.24 -21.55
N ARG A 10 -5.39 -9.82 -22.28
CA ARG A 10 -5.41 -11.27 -22.58
C ARG A 10 -4.24 -11.70 -23.47
N ASN A 11 -3.84 -10.86 -24.42
CA ASN A 11 -2.81 -11.20 -25.40
C ASN A 11 -1.39 -10.98 -24.86
N GLN A 12 -1.22 -10.10 -23.87
CA GLN A 12 0.08 -9.67 -23.34
C GLN A 12 0.18 -9.83 -21.82
N THR A 13 -0.55 -10.79 -21.24
CA THR A 13 -0.69 -10.96 -19.79
C THR A 13 0.65 -10.95 -19.05
N ARG A 14 1.65 -11.69 -19.55
CA ARG A 14 2.97 -11.79 -18.91
C ARG A 14 3.68 -10.44 -18.83
N ALA A 15 3.81 -9.75 -19.97
CA ALA A 15 4.51 -8.48 -20.03
C ALA A 15 3.84 -7.40 -19.17
N LEU A 16 2.50 -7.40 -19.10
CA LEU A 16 1.76 -6.47 -18.25
C LEU A 16 1.90 -6.80 -16.76
N LEU A 17 1.91 -8.10 -16.41
CA LEU A 17 2.18 -8.52 -15.03
C LEU A 17 3.62 -8.18 -14.61
N ASP A 18 4.60 -8.31 -15.50
CA ASP A 18 5.99 -7.92 -15.21
C ASP A 18 6.10 -6.40 -14.93
N ARG A 19 5.39 -5.58 -15.71
CA ARG A 19 5.28 -4.13 -15.46
C ARG A 19 4.68 -3.82 -14.10
N VAL A 20 3.58 -4.51 -13.77
CA VAL A 20 2.88 -4.32 -12.49
C VAL A 20 3.72 -4.83 -11.32
N ALA A 21 4.42 -5.95 -11.46
CA ALA A 21 5.37 -6.42 -10.45
C ALA A 21 6.53 -5.43 -10.24
N GLY A 22 6.89 -4.66 -11.27
CA GLY A 22 7.84 -3.54 -11.18
C GLY A 22 7.31 -2.28 -10.49
N GLY A 23 6.06 -2.28 -10.02
CA GLY A 23 5.45 -1.15 -9.29
C GLY A 23 4.43 -0.35 -10.10
N GLU A 24 4.21 -0.66 -11.38
CA GLU A 24 3.25 0.08 -12.20
C GLU A 24 1.79 -0.28 -11.88
N SER A 25 0.88 0.70 -11.98
CA SER A 25 -0.56 0.48 -11.88
C SER A 25 -1.24 0.75 -13.24
N LEU A 26 -2.05 -0.19 -13.70
CA LEU A 26 -2.71 -0.17 -15.01
C LEU A 26 -4.23 -0.14 -14.87
N CYS A 27 -4.92 0.65 -15.71
CA CYS A 27 -6.38 0.68 -15.81
C CYS A 27 -6.84 -0.23 -16.95
N ILE A 28 -7.65 -1.23 -16.63
CA ILE A 28 -8.21 -2.15 -17.62
C ILE A 28 -9.54 -1.60 -18.12
N THR A 29 -9.71 -1.61 -19.45
CA THR A 29 -10.91 -1.10 -20.12
C THR A 29 -11.61 -2.17 -20.96
N VAL A 30 -12.93 -2.05 -21.08
CA VAL A 30 -13.76 -2.84 -22.00
C VAL A 30 -14.56 -1.84 -22.84
N HIS A 31 -14.41 -1.91 -24.16
CA HIS A 31 -14.98 -0.92 -25.10
C HIS A 31 -14.66 0.53 -24.72
N GLY A 32 -13.43 0.79 -24.26
CA GLY A 32 -12.97 2.12 -23.85
C GLY A 32 -13.46 2.57 -22.46
N ARG A 33 -14.35 1.82 -21.83
CA ARG A 33 -14.83 2.09 -20.47
C ARG A 33 -13.90 1.47 -19.43
N PRO A 34 -13.41 2.21 -18.42
CA PRO A 34 -12.68 1.65 -17.28
C PRO A 34 -13.55 0.63 -16.53
N VAL A 35 -12.98 -0.54 -16.22
CA VAL A 35 -13.68 -1.62 -15.50
C VAL A 35 -12.89 -2.20 -14.33
N ALA A 36 -11.56 -2.12 -14.35
CA ALA A 36 -10.71 -2.67 -13.30
C ALA A 36 -9.36 -1.95 -13.25
N GLU A 37 -8.62 -2.18 -12.15
CA GLU A 37 -7.23 -1.79 -12.01
C GLU A 37 -6.39 -3.03 -11.74
N LEU A 38 -5.23 -3.12 -12.39
CA LEU A 38 -4.19 -4.10 -12.09
C LEU A 38 -3.05 -3.35 -11.38
N ARG A 39 -2.78 -3.73 -10.14
CA ARG A 39 -1.81 -3.06 -9.28
C ARG A 39 -0.86 -4.08 -8.63
N PRO A 40 0.35 -3.65 -8.23
CA PRO A 40 1.25 -4.52 -7.47
C PRO A 40 0.56 -4.93 -6.18
N ILE A 41 0.80 -6.17 -5.75
CA ILE A 41 0.38 -6.57 -4.41
C ILE A 41 1.40 -5.97 -3.44
N GLU A 42 0.95 -5.06 -2.59
CA GLU A 42 1.79 -4.54 -1.52
C GLU A 42 1.98 -5.62 -0.47
N GLU A 43 3.17 -6.21 -0.43
CA GLU A 43 3.58 -6.99 0.71
C GLU A 43 3.88 -6.04 1.86
N ARG A 44 3.04 -6.04 2.89
CA ARG A 44 3.38 -5.45 4.19
C ARG A 44 4.18 -6.51 4.96
N PRO A 45 5.52 -6.42 4.99
CA PRO A 45 6.31 -7.41 5.71
C PRO A 45 5.87 -7.43 7.18
N GLN A 46 5.48 -8.61 7.68
CA GLN A 46 5.17 -8.79 9.10
C GLN A 46 6.42 -8.59 9.97
N TRP A 47 7.59 -8.85 9.38
CA TRP A 47 8.90 -8.67 10.01
C TRP A 47 9.80 -7.93 9.03
N MET A 48 10.45 -6.87 9.50
CA MET A 48 11.41 -6.11 8.72
C MET A 48 12.68 -5.87 9.52
N SER A 49 13.82 -5.78 8.83
CA SER A 49 15.06 -5.41 9.51
C SER A 49 14.96 -3.98 10.05
N ARG A 50 15.78 -3.68 11.06
CA ARG A 50 15.86 -2.34 11.64
C ARG A 50 16.20 -1.29 10.58
N GLU A 51 17.12 -1.60 9.67
CA GLU A 51 17.56 -0.70 8.60
C GLU A 51 16.40 -0.38 7.64
N ARG A 52 15.60 -1.39 7.29
CA ARG A 52 14.40 -1.22 6.47
C ARG A 52 13.35 -0.37 7.19
N PHE A 53 13.12 -0.65 8.47
CA PHE A 53 12.17 0.11 9.29
C PHE A 53 12.55 1.60 9.37
N VAL A 54 13.80 1.91 9.67
CA VAL A 54 14.29 3.29 9.78
C VAL A 54 14.12 4.02 8.44
N ARG A 55 14.46 3.38 7.32
CA ARG A 55 14.36 4.01 6.00
C ARG A 55 12.93 4.23 5.53
N ASP A 56 12.07 3.22 5.70
CA ASP A 56 10.75 3.20 5.05
C ASP A 56 9.66 3.78 5.97
N VAL A 57 9.79 3.65 7.30
CA VAL A 57 8.76 4.04 8.28
C VAL A 57 9.11 5.37 8.96
N LEU A 58 10.33 5.55 9.48
CA LEU A 58 10.66 6.77 10.22
C LEU A 58 10.74 8.02 9.33
N SER A 59 10.88 7.85 8.01
CA SER A 59 10.81 8.91 7.01
C SER A 59 9.39 9.42 6.76
N HIS A 60 8.37 8.66 7.15
CA HIS A 60 6.95 8.98 6.95
C HIS A 60 6.20 9.00 8.29
N GLN A 61 6.82 9.52 9.35
CA GLN A 61 6.16 9.64 10.64
C GLN A 61 4.92 10.53 10.55
N ALA A 62 3.93 10.20 11.38
CA ALA A 62 2.78 11.05 11.58
C ALA A 62 3.21 12.44 12.08
N ASP A 63 2.35 13.42 11.83
CA ASP A 63 2.57 14.74 12.36
C ASP A 63 2.48 14.74 13.91
N PRO A 64 3.15 15.68 14.59
CA PRO A 64 3.18 15.69 16.05
C PRO A 64 1.81 15.87 16.72
N ALA A 65 0.82 16.47 16.05
CA ALA A 65 -0.49 16.74 16.64
C ALA A 65 -1.34 15.47 16.80
N LEU A 66 -1.00 14.39 16.07
CA LEU A 66 -1.65 13.10 16.22
C LEU A 66 -1.58 12.56 17.66
N LEU A 67 -0.56 12.92 18.44
CA LEU A 67 -0.46 12.50 19.83
C LEU A 67 -1.59 13.07 20.69
N ASP A 68 -2.00 14.30 20.43
CA ASP A 68 -3.09 14.97 21.14
C ASP A 68 -4.43 14.32 20.77
N ASP A 69 -4.67 14.08 19.49
CA ASP A 69 -5.87 13.38 18.99
C ASP A 69 -6.00 11.97 19.60
N LEU A 70 -4.87 11.25 19.74
CA LEU A 70 -4.85 9.92 20.34
C LEU A 70 -5.11 9.95 21.84
N ALA A 71 -4.67 11.00 22.54
CA ALA A 71 -4.94 11.18 23.97
C ALA A 71 -6.43 11.44 24.21
N ASP A 72 -7.08 12.24 23.35
CA ASP A 72 -8.52 12.50 23.43
C ASP A 72 -9.36 11.26 23.13
N LEU A 73 -8.89 10.38 22.24
CA LEU A 73 -9.60 9.16 21.82
C LEU A 73 -9.44 7.98 22.79
N LYS A 74 -8.38 7.93 23.60
CA LYS A 74 -8.06 6.77 24.44
C LYS A 74 -8.45 6.99 25.90
N ALA A 75 -9.22 6.04 26.45
CA ALA A 75 -9.50 5.99 27.88
C ALA A 75 -8.32 5.50 28.72
N GLU A 76 -7.47 4.63 28.16
CA GLU A 76 -6.28 4.03 28.81
C GLU A 76 -5.14 3.89 27.79
N THR A 77 -3.91 3.95 28.29
CA THR A 77 -2.67 3.80 27.54
C THR A 77 -1.97 2.49 27.91
N THR A 78 -0.99 2.08 27.10
CA THR A 78 -0.19 0.88 27.40
C THR A 78 0.60 1.02 28.71
N ASP A 79 0.92 2.25 29.12
CA ASP A 79 1.61 2.52 30.39
C ASP A 79 0.71 2.27 31.62
N ASP A 80 -0.61 2.23 31.43
CA ASP A 80 -1.59 1.90 32.48
C ASP A 80 -1.70 0.39 32.72
N LEU A 81 -1.13 -0.44 31.83
CA LEU A 81 -1.12 -1.89 31.98
C LEU A 81 -0.17 -2.29 33.11
N GLN A 82 -0.73 -2.83 34.20
CA GLN A 82 0.06 -3.45 35.26
C GLN A 82 0.74 -4.71 34.74
N ARG A 83 2.05 -4.82 34.96
CA ARG A 83 2.82 -6.01 34.59
C ARG A 83 2.36 -7.18 35.46
N VAL A 84 1.69 -8.17 34.86
CA VAL A 84 1.25 -9.42 35.50
C VAL A 84 2.44 -10.33 35.76
#